data_AF-A0A2V6MDK1-F1
#
_entry.id   AF-A0A2V6MDK1-F1
#
_cell.length_a   1.000
_cell.length_b   1.000
_cell.length_c   1.000
_cell.angle_alpha   90.00
_cell.angle_beta   90.00
_cell.angle_gamma   90.00
#
_symmetry.space_group_name_H-M   'P 1'
#
loop_
_entity.id
_entity.type
_entity.pdbx_description
1 polymer ?
#
loop_
_entity_poly.entity_id
_entity_poly.type
_entity_poly.pdbx_seq_one_letter_code
_entity_poly.pdbx_strand_id
1 'polypeptide(L)'
;MDPQSYRSWQRIDPSGGPAQRYLVNDRGEAVYLVDPGINGTHRVRPDGSPVTKFDAPKATLMSYIIKGILSHKLPWALVLLGVMIAITLEMSGIPSLAFAVGVYLPLASSSPIFVGGMIRFLIDRWLRKHKFHAHDLTHDELVAEGDKSSGVLLASGYIAGGALAGIVIAIMAGLPSLASTNERLAAWATAHNPFFNGPHADLLALIPFVALCVLLYLVGRDLLLAPRPAKFRA
;
A
#
# COMPACT_ATOMS: atom_id res chain seq x y z
N MET A 1 -38.40 5.26 7.19
CA MET A 1 -37.82 6.60 7.02
C MET A 1 -38.73 7.58 7.73
N ASP A 2 -38.17 8.42 8.58
CA ASP A 2 -38.90 9.42 9.35
C ASP A 2 -39.27 10.60 8.42
N PRO A 3 -40.56 11.00 8.29
CA PRO A 3 -41.00 12.02 7.33
C PRO A 3 -40.68 13.48 7.74
N GLN A 4 -40.00 13.71 8.87
CA GLN A 4 -39.69 15.05 9.37
C GLN A 4 -38.51 15.70 8.62
N SER A 5 -38.62 17.01 8.37
CA SER A 5 -37.53 17.82 7.82
C SER A 5 -36.57 18.25 8.93
N TYR A 6 -35.27 18.06 8.69
CA TYR A 6 -34.22 18.44 9.64
C TYR A 6 -33.27 19.46 9.01
N ARG A 7 -32.83 20.44 9.82
CA ARG A 7 -31.78 21.40 9.43
C ARG A 7 -30.42 20.89 9.85
N SER A 8 -29.39 21.08 9.04
CA SER A 8 -28.04 20.67 9.44
C SER A 8 -27.31 21.78 10.18
N TRP A 9 -26.79 21.47 11.36
CA TRP A 9 -25.95 22.35 12.15
C TRP A 9 -24.57 21.72 12.37
N GLN A 10 -23.53 22.55 12.43
CA GLN A 10 -22.15 22.09 12.65
C GLN A 10 -21.61 22.68 13.95
N ARG A 11 -21.23 21.80 14.86
CA ARG A 11 -20.48 22.19 16.06
C ARG A 11 -19.00 22.27 15.71
N ILE A 12 -18.47 23.48 15.69
CA ILE A 12 -17.03 23.73 15.60
C ILE A 12 -16.48 23.60 17.01
N ASP A 13 -15.49 22.73 17.21
CA ASP A 13 -14.83 22.60 18.50
C ASP A 13 -13.73 23.66 18.64
N PRO A 14 -13.83 24.62 19.60
CA PRO A 14 -12.82 25.67 19.76
C PRO A 14 -11.44 25.13 20.16
N SER A 15 -11.34 23.89 20.67
CA SER A 15 -10.07 23.20 20.92
C SER A 15 -9.41 22.59 19.68
N GLY A 16 -10.04 22.65 18.50
CA GLY A 16 -9.52 22.08 17.25
C GLY A 16 -9.92 20.62 17.00
N GLY A 17 -10.88 20.08 17.77
CA GLY A 17 -11.46 18.76 17.53
C GLY A 17 -12.13 18.62 16.16
N PRO A 18 -12.46 17.39 15.71
CA PRO A 18 -13.21 17.19 14.48
C PRO A 18 -14.60 17.86 14.59
N ALA A 19 -14.97 18.66 13.59
CA ALA A 19 -16.28 19.29 13.56
C ALA A 19 -17.37 18.22 13.51
N GLN A 20 -18.33 18.29 14.43
CA GLN A 20 -19.43 17.33 14.51
C GLN A 20 -20.66 17.93 13.85
N ARG A 21 -21.29 17.17 12.95
CA ARG A 21 -22.51 17.59 12.26
C ARG A 21 -23.72 16.96 12.92
N TYR A 22 -24.72 17.78 13.24
CA TYR A 22 -25.98 17.35 13.83
C TYR A 22 -27.15 17.73 12.92
N LEU A 23 -28.17 16.88 12.90
CA LEU A 23 -29.49 17.19 12.36
C LEU A 23 -30.36 17.73 13.49
N VAL A 24 -30.90 18.91 13.27
CA VAL A 24 -31.64 19.71 14.23
C VAL A 24 -33.10 19.76 13.78
N ASN A 25 -34.03 19.59 14.72
CA ASN A 25 -35.46 19.74 14.45
C ASN A 25 -35.84 21.23 14.28
N ASP A 26 -37.09 21.51 13.88
CA ASP A 26 -37.58 22.89 13.72
C ASP A 26 -37.63 23.69 15.05
N ARG A 27 -37.47 23.02 16.19
CA ARG A 27 -37.39 23.64 17.53
C ARG A 27 -35.96 24.02 17.93
N GLY A 28 -34.96 23.69 17.11
CA GLY A 28 -33.55 24.01 17.39
C GLY A 28 -32.82 22.96 18.24
N GLU A 29 -33.42 21.80 18.50
CA GLU A 29 -32.80 20.72 19.28
C GLU A 29 -32.07 19.73 18.37
N ALA A 30 -30.85 19.33 18.75
CA ALA A 30 -30.06 18.34 18.03
C ALA A 30 -30.61 16.93 18.26
N VAL A 31 -31.15 16.31 17.21
CA VAL A 31 -31.83 15.00 17.29
C VAL A 31 -30.91 13.86 16.82
N TYR A 32 -30.16 14.06 15.73
CA TYR A 32 -29.29 13.02 15.19
C TYR A 32 -27.86 13.53 15.00
N LEU A 33 -26.88 12.72 15.38
CA LEU A 33 -25.48 12.91 15.01
C LEU A 33 -25.26 12.34 13.61
N VAL A 34 -24.76 13.17 12.69
CA VAL A 34 -24.32 12.75 11.37
C VAL A 34 -22.86 12.32 11.45
N ASP A 35 -22.65 11.03 11.69
CA ASP A 35 -21.32 10.43 11.70
C ASP A 35 -20.89 10.05 10.27
N PRO A 36 -19.80 10.63 9.72
CA PRO A 36 -19.40 10.41 8.34
C PRO A 36 -19.08 8.95 8.02
N GLY A 37 -19.21 8.58 6.74
CA GLY A 37 -18.85 7.24 6.25
C GLY A 37 -17.34 7.00 6.24
N ILE A 38 -16.54 8.06 6.10
CA ILE A 38 -15.08 8.04 6.16
C ILE A 38 -14.62 8.59 7.52
N ASN A 39 -13.76 7.86 8.26
CA ASN A 39 -13.26 8.23 9.60
C ASN A 39 -14.35 8.49 10.66
N GLY A 40 -15.53 7.85 10.54
CA GLY A 40 -16.60 7.95 11.53
C GLY A 40 -16.33 7.12 12.79
N THR A 41 -16.83 7.57 13.94
CA THR A 41 -16.55 6.95 15.25
C THR A 41 -17.58 5.89 15.66
N HIS A 42 -18.77 5.89 15.07
CA HIS A 42 -19.86 5.00 15.45
C HIS A 42 -20.02 3.87 14.42
N ARG A 43 -19.55 2.67 14.77
CA ARG A 43 -19.65 1.45 13.94
C ARG A 43 -20.97 0.69 14.14
N VAL A 44 -21.72 1.04 15.18
CA VAL A 44 -23.01 0.41 15.53
C VAL A 44 -24.04 1.50 15.67
N ARG A 45 -25.18 1.33 15.01
CA ARG A 45 -26.33 2.22 15.13
C ARG A 45 -27.10 1.90 16.42
N PRO A 46 -27.88 2.83 17.00
CA PRO A 46 -28.72 2.55 18.17
C PRO A 46 -29.72 1.39 18.03
N ASP A 47 -30.00 0.94 16.80
CA ASP A 47 -30.84 -0.24 16.50
C ASP A 47 -30.06 -1.57 16.48
N GLY A 48 -28.76 -1.55 16.80
CA GLY A 48 -27.88 -2.72 16.80
C GLY A 48 -27.34 -3.13 15.43
N SER A 49 -27.76 -2.46 14.34
CA SER A 49 -27.25 -2.77 13.00
C SER A 49 -25.81 -2.27 12.79
N PRO A 50 -24.93 -3.08 12.15
CA PRO A 50 -23.57 -2.67 11.84
C PRO A 50 -23.56 -1.67 10.67
N VAL A 51 -22.73 -0.63 10.77
CA VAL A 51 -22.51 0.35 9.70
C VAL A 51 -21.07 0.20 9.20
N THR A 52 -20.92 -0.09 7.90
CA THR A 52 -19.60 -0.15 7.26
C THR A 52 -19.01 1.26 7.21
N LYS A 53 -17.87 1.44 7.86
CA LYS A 53 -17.08 2.67 7.86
C LYS A 53 -15.76 2.42 7.14
N PHE A 54 -15.25 3.46 6.51
CA PHE A 54 -13.97 3.41 5.82
C PHE A 54 -12.97 4.31 6.55
N ASP A 55 -11.81 3.77 6.88
CA ASP A 55 -10.75 4.53 7.51
C ASP A 55 -9.86 5.13 6.41
N ALA A 56 -9.59 6.44 6.51
CA ALA A 56 -8.70 7.16 5.60
C ALA A 56 -7.45 7.64 6.36
N PRO A 57 -6.51 6.73 6.70
CA PRO A 57 -5.38 7.03 7.57
C PRO A 57 -4.46 8.14 7.03
N LYS A 58 -4.27 8.20 5.70
CA LYS A 58 -3.51 9.28 5.06
C LYS A 58 -4.15 10.66 5.27
N ALA A 59 -5.48 10.74 5.17
CA ALA A 59 -6.22 11.99 5.37
C ALA A 59 -6.21 12.42 6.85
N THR A 60 -6.32 11.45 7.77
CA THR A 60 -6.25 11.71 9.21
C THR A 60 -4.89 12.29 9.61
N LEU A 61 -3.79 11.71 9.11
CA LEU A 61 -2.44 12.23 9.37
C LEU A 61 -2.27 13.67 8.86
N MET A 62 -2.71 13.95 7.63
CA MET A 62 -2.66 15.31 7.08
C MET A 62 -3.50 16.29 7.89
N SER A 63 -4.67 15.87 8.38
CA SER A 63 -5.51 16.68 9.25
C SER A 63 -4.80 17.04 10.56
N TYR A 64 -4.07 16.10 11.18
CA TYR A 64 -3.30 16.38 12.39
C TYR A 64 -2.17 17.38 12.15
N ILE A 65 -1.46 17.30 11.03
CA ILE A 65 -0.41 18.25 10.67
C ILE A 65 -1.00 19.66 10.52
N ILE A 66 -2.06 19.80 9.72
CA ILE A 66 -2.72 21.10 9.47
C ILE A 66 -3.26 21.71 10.77
N LYS A 67 -3.96 20.90 11.57
CA LYS A 67 -4.47 21.35 12.87
C LYS A 67 -3.35 21.72 13.82
N GLY A 68 -2.27 20.94 13.85
CA GLY A 68 -1.10 21.22 14.69
C GLY A 68 -0.41 22.53 14.33
N ILE A 69 -0.33 22.86 13.02
CA ILE A 69 0.20 24.15 12.54
C ILE A 69 -0.76 25.28 12.89
N LEU A 70 -2.04 25.17 12.53
CA LEU A 70 -3.04 26.23 12.72
C LEU A 70 -3.31 26.55 14.20
N SER A 71 -3.23 25.56 15.07
CA SER A 71 -3.40 25.73 16.52
C SER A 71 -2.10 26.00 17.27
N HIS A 72 -0.95 26.06 16.59
CA HIS A 72 0.39 26.15 17.19
C HIS A 72 0.72 25.06 18.24
N LYS A 73 -0.01 23.94 18.24
CA LYS A 73 0.17 22.80 19.17
C LYS A 73 0.95 21.63 18.58
N LEU A 74 1.71 21.88 17.51
CA LEU A 74 2.56 20.85 16.92
C LEU A 74 3.67 20.45 17.92
N PRO A 75 3.89 19.15 18.17
CA PRO A 75 4.97 18.70 19.05
C PRO A 75 6.34 18.92 18.38
N TRP A 76 6.86 20.16 18.42
CA TRP A 76 8.10 20.57 17.78
C TRP A 76 9.32 19.74 18.21
N ALA A 77 9.33 19.23 19.44
CA ALA A 77 10.36 18.30 19.90
C ALA A 77 10.43 17.03 19.04
N LEU A 78 9.27 16.45 18.67
CA LEU A 78 9.22 15.25 17.81
C LEU A 78 9.60 15.57 16.37
N VAL A 79 9.26 16.76 15.87
CA VAL A 79 9.63 17.20 14.51
C VAL A 79 11.15 17.40 14.41
N LEU A 80 11.73 18.13 15.36
CA LEU A 80 13.18 18.37 15.40
C LEU A 80 13.96 17.06 15.60
N LEU A 81 13.43 16.13 16.42
CA LEU A 81 13.98 14.78 16.53
C LEU A 81 14.03 14.07 15.16
N GLY A 82 12.94 14.12 14.40
CA GLY A 82 12.89 13.54 13.05
C GLY A 82 13.90 14.18 12.09
N VAL A 83 14.07 15.50 12.15
CA VAL A 83 15.09 16.23 11.37
C VAL A 83 16.51 15.77 11.75
N MET A 84 16.80 15.64 13.04
CA MET A 84 18.12 15.17 13.50
C MET A 84 18.43 13.73 13.08
N ILE A 85 17.42 12.85 13.11
CA ILE A 85 17.55 11.48 12.61
C ILE A 85 17.81 11.49 11.11
N ALA A 86 17.06 12.28 10.33
CA ALA A 86 17.26 12.38 8.89
C ALA A 86 18.67 12.87 8.54
N ILE A 87 19.18 13.90 9.22
CA ILE A 87 20.54 14.41 9.03
C ILE A 87 21.57 13.33 9.35
N THR A 88 21.39 12.60 10.46
CA THR A 88 22.32 11.55 10.89
C THR A 88 22.36 10.41 9.88
N LEU A 89 21.21 10.00 9.32
CA LEU A 89 21.11 8.99 8.28
C LEU A 89 21.78 9.45 6.97
N GLU A 90 21.52 10.69 6.55
CA GLU A 90 22.10 11.26 5.33
C GLU A 90 23.63 11.36 5.44
N MET A 91 24.14 11.78 6.60
CA MET A 91 25.58 11.78 6.90
C MET A 91 26.19 10.37 6.95
N SER A 92 25.38 9.35 7.25
CA SER A 92 25.80 7.95 7.25
C SER A 92 25.69 7.30 5.86
N GLY A 93 25.28 8.05 4.82
CA GLY A 93 25.05 7.54 3.47
C GLY A 93 23.82 6.64 3.34
N ILE A 94 22.89 6.68 4.31
CA ILE A 94 21.65 5.91 4.29
C ILE A 94 20.52 6.85 3.83
N PRO A 95 19.80 6.54 2.74
CA PRO A 95 18.69 7.36 2.29
C PRO A 95 17.59 7.47 3.36
N SER A 96 17.45 8.66 3.95
CA SER A 96 16.52 8.94 5.05
C SER A 96 15.06 8.63 4.69
N LEU A 97 14.67 8.85 3.43
CA LEU A 97 13.33 8.55 2.92
C LEU A 97 13.02 7.04 2.91
N ALA A 98 13.95 6.22 2.44
CA ALA A 98 13.77 4.76 2.41
C ALA A 98 13.67 4.19 3.83
N PHE A 99 14.47 4.72 4.76
CA PHE A 99 14.42 4.35 6.17
C PHE A 99 13.06 4.71 6.81
N ALA A 100 12.59 5.95 6.63
CA ALA A 100 11.33 6.40 7.20
C ALA A 100 10.14 5.58 6.70
N VAL A 101 10.11 5.25 5.40
CA VAL A 101 9.10 4.37 4.81
C VAL A 101 9.22 2.96 5.40
N GLY A 102 10.43 2.42 5.54
CA GLY A 102 10.66 1.10 6.14
C GLY A 102 10.13 0.96 7.56
N VAL A 103 10.34 1.98 8.41
CA VAL A 103 9.84 2.00 9.80
C VAL A 103 8.32 2.17 9.86
N TYR A 104 7.72 2.79 8.85
CA TYR A 104 6.27 3.00 8.79
C TYR A 104 5.49 1.74 8.37
N LEU A 105 6.09 0.83 7.60
CA LEU A 105 5.39 -0.36 7.12
C LEU A 105 5.46 -1.55 8.09
N PRO A 106 4.38 -2.34 8.24
CA PRO A 106 4.43 -3.62 8.96
C PRO A 106 5.47 -4.57 8.37
N LEU A 107 6.10 -5.38 9.23
CA LEU A 107 7.11 -6.38 8.82
C LEU A 107 6.58 -7.34 7.73
N ALA A 108 5.31 -7.71 7.78
CA ALA A 108 4.67 -8.56 6.78
C ALA A 108 4.67 -7.92 5.37
N SER A 109 4.58 -6.59 5.28
CA SER A 109 4.60 -5.86 4.01
C SER A 109 6.00 -5.44 3.58
N SER A 110 6.92 -5.20 4.52
CA SER A 110 8.30 -4.84 4.21
C SER A 110 9.18 -6.03 3.84
N SER A 111 8.88 -7.25 4.31
CA SER A 111 9.67 -8.45 4.01
C SER A 111 9.73 -8.78 2.50
N PRO A 112 8.62 -8.79 1.74
CA PRO A 112 8.67 -8.99 0.29
C PRO A 112 9.45 -7.88 -0.45
N ILE A 113 9.34 -6.63 0.02
CA ILE A 113 10.07 -5.49 -0.54
C ILE A 113 11.58 -5.69 -0.34
N PHE A 114 11.99 -6.12 0.86
CA PHE A 114 13.38 -6.44 1.15
C PHE A 114 13.92 -7.57 0.27
N VAL A 115 13.16 -8.66 0.10
CA VAL A 115 13.54 -9.77 -0.79
C VAL A 115 13.67 -9.29 -2.24
N GLY A 116 12.74 -8.47 -2.72
CA GLY A 116 12.83 -7.84 -4.06
C GLY A 116 14.09 -6.99 -4.23
N GLY A 117 14.44 -6.19 -3.24
CA GLY A 117 15.68 -5.41 -3.21
C GLY A 117 16.94 -6.28 -3.22
N MET A 118 16.94 -7.40 -2.49
CA MET A 118 18.03 -8.36 -2.51
C MET A 118 18.19 -9.03 -3.88
N ILE A 119 17.08 -9.37 -4.55
CA ILE A 119 17.11 -9.92 -5.92
C ILE A 119 17.70 -8.90 -6.89
N ARG A 120 17.27 -7.64 -6.83
CA ARG A 120 17.82 -6.55 -7.65
C ARG A 120 19.32 -6.38 -7.41
N PHE A 121 19.76 -6.37 -6.15
CA PHE A 121 21.18 -6.29 -5.80
C PHE A 121 22.00 -7.45 -6.40
N LEU A 122 21.47 -8.69 -6.34
CA LEU A 122 22.12 -9.87 -6.91
C LEU A 122 22.18 -9.80 -8.45
N ILE A 123 21.12 -9.33 -9.10
CA ILE A 123 21.07 -9.10 -10.55
C ILE A 123 22.12 -8.06 -10.94
N ASP A 124 22.14 -6.89 -10.31
CA ASP A 124 23.06 -5.80 -10.64
C ASP A 124 24.53 -6.19 -10.39
N ARG A 125 24.79 -6.99 -9.35
CA ARG A 125 26.12 -7.56 -9.11
C ARG A 125 26.53 -8.56 -10.20
N TRP A 126 25.59 -9.37 -10.69
CA TRP A 126 25.85 -10.34 -11.76
C TRP A 126 26.06 -9.65 -13.12
N LEU A 127 25.23 -8.68 -13.49
CA LEU A 127 25.39 -7.92 -14.73
C LEU A 127 26.73 -7.17 -14.77
N ARG A 128 27.13 -6.52 -13.66
CA ARG A 128 28.46 -5.90 -13.56
C ARG A 128 29.58 -6.88 -13.85
N LYS A 129 29.50 -8.09 -13.30
CA LYS A 129 30.54 -9.13 -13.43
C LYS A 129 30.55 -9.84 -14.80
N HIS A 130 29.47 -9.83 -15.58
CA HIS A 130 29.42 -10.62 -16.83
C HIS A 130 29.12 -9.82 -18.10
N LYS A 131 28.41 -8.69 -18.00
CA LYS A 131 28.07 -7.86 -19.17
C LYS A 131 28.90 -6.58 -19.27
N PHE A 132 29.23 -5.96 -18.14
CA PHE A 132 29.84 -4.62 -18.13
C PHE A 132 31.34 -4.63 -17.81
N HIS A 133 32.02 -5.77 -17.75
CA HIS A 133 33.47 -5.82 -17.54
C HIS A 133 34.29 -5.08 -18.62
N ALA A 134 33.70 -4.84 -19.80
CA ALA A 134 34.37 -4.19 -20.93
C ALA A 134 34.05 -2.68 -21.06
N HIS A 135 33.05 -2.18 -20.34
CA HIS A 135 32.67 -0.77 -20.37
C HIS A 135 32.75 -0.23 -18.93
N ASP A 136 33.70 0.68 -18.69
CA ASP A 136 33.88 1.39 -17.43
C ASP A 136 32.73 2.40 -17.23
N LEU A 137 31.51 1.87 -17.09
CA LEU A 137 30.28 2.65 -16.96
C LEU A 137 30.24 3.27 -15.58
N THR A 138 29.85 4.54 -15.55
CA THR A 138 29.60 5.24 -14.28
C THR A 138 28.41 4.61 -13.55
N HIS A 139 28.31 4.84 -12.23
CA HIS A 139 27.25 4.28 -11.40
C HIS A 139 25.85 4.63 -11.95
N ASP A 140 25.68 5.86 -12.42
CA ASP A 140 24.40 6.38 -12.92
C ASP A 140 24.01 5.74 -14.26
N GLU A 141 24.96 5.49 -15.15
CA GLU A 141 24.71 4.81 -16.42
C GLU A 141 24.33 3.34 -16.22
N LEU A 142 24.93 2.68 -15.23
CA LEU A 142 24.58 1.31 -14.87
C LEU A 142 23.16 1.21 -14.31
N VAL A 143 22.74 2.17 -13.48
CA VAL A 143 21.37 2.25 -12.96
C VAL A 143 20.39 2.48 -14.10
N ALA A 144 20.68 3.43 -14.99
CA ALA A 144 19.83 3.74 -16.14
C ALA A 144 19.68 2.54 -17.10
N GLU A 145 20.74 1.76 -17.32
CA GLU A 145 20.67 0.56 -18.16
C GLU A 145 19.98 -0.59 -17.43
N GLY A 146 20.19 -0.70 -16.11
CA GLY A 146 19.47 -1.63 -15.26
C GLY A 146 17.97 -1.35 -15.20
N ASP A 147 17.55 -0.09 -15.33
CA ASP A 147 16.14 0.31 -15.34
C ASP A 147 15.43 -0.03 -16.66
N LYS A 148 16.20 -0.20 -17.75
CA LYS A 148 15.69 -0.73 -19.04
C LYS A 148 15.68 -2.26 -19.09
N SER A 149 16.08 -2.95 -18.03
CA SER A 149 16.21 -4.41 -18.08
C SER A 149 14.85 -5.12 -18.16
N SER A 150 14.86 -6.28 -18.80
CA SER A 150 13.71 -7.20 -18.89
C SER A 150 13.10 -7.53 -17.52
N GLY A 151 13.92 -7.53 -16.46
CA GLY A 151 13.47 -7.77 -15.09
C GLY A 151 12.60 -6.65 -14.52
N VAL A 152 12.93 -5.38 -14.80
CA VAL A 152 12.14 -4.22 -14.36
C VAL A 152 10.81 -4.16 -15.12
N LEU A 153 10.82 -4.48 -16.41
CA LEU A 153 9.60 -4.56 -17.21
C LEU A 153 8.64 -5.66 -16.69
N LEU A 154 9.18 -6.83 -16.36
CA LEU A 154 8.38 -7.93 -15.80
C LEU A 154 7.85 -7.60 -14.39
N ALA A 155 8.67 -6.98 -13.54
CA ALA A 155 8.25 -6.54 -12.21
C ALA A 155 7.10 -5.51 -12.27
N SER A 156 7.20 -4.51 -13.14
CA SER A 156 6.11 -3.53 -13.34
C SER A 156 4.85 -4.18 -13.90
N GLY A 157 4.98 -5.17 -14.80
CA GLY A 157 3.89 -6.02 -15.26
C GLY A 157 3.19 -6.77 -14.12
N TYR A 158 3.93 -7.34 -13.17
CA TYR A 158 3.34 -7.99 -11.98
C TYR A 158 2.62 -7.01 -11.05
N ILE A 159 3.15 -5.80 -10.87
CA ILE A 159 2.47 -4.76 -10.09
C ILE A 159 1.13 -4.40 -10.73
N ALA A 160 1.12 -4.14 -12.04
CA ALA A 160 -0.11 -3.81 -12.78
C ALA A 160 -1.11 -4.97 -12.78
N GLY A 161 -0.64 -6.20 -13.04
CA GLY A 161 -1.47 -7.41 -13.03
C GLY A 161 -2.08 -7.69 -11.65
N GLY A 162 -1.31 -7.51 -10.58
CA GLY A 162 -1.79 -7.65 -9.20
C GLY A 162 -2.86 -6.62 -8.85
N ALA A 163 -2.70 -5.37 -9.29
CA ALA A 163 -3.71 -4.33 -9.08
C ALA A 163 -5.02 -4.65 -9.83
N LEU A 164 -4.93 -5.08 -11.09
CA LEU A 164 -6.11 -5.48 -11.88
C LEU A 164 -6.82 -6.69 -11.27
N ALA A 165 -6.07 -7.72 -10.86
CA ALA A 165 -6.64 -8.87 -10.18
C ALA A 165 -7.34 -8.47 -8.87
N GLY A 166 -6.74 -7.56 -8.09
CA GLY A 166 -7.34 -7.02 -6.88
C GLY A 166 -8.67 -6.29 -7.14
N ILE A 167 -8.75 -5.51 -8.21
CA ILE A 167 -10.00 -4.84 -8.62
C ILE A 167 -11.08 -5.87 -8.99
N VAL A 168 -10.72 -6.91 -9.75
CA VAL A 168 -11.66 -7.99 -10.12
C VAL A 168 -12.20 -8.70 -8.87
N ILE A 169 -11.32 -9.05 -7.92
CA ILE A 169 -11.71 -9.68 -6.65
C ILE A 169 -12.63 -8.77 -5.84
N ALA A 170 -12.32 -7.47 -5.77
CA ALA A 170 -13.14 -6.49 -5.05
C ALA A 170 -14.55 -6.36 -5.67
N ILE A 171 -14.67 -6.37 -6.99
CA ILE A 171 -15.97 -6.35 -7.68
C ILE A 171 -16.75 -7.63 -7.37
N MET A 172 -16.11 -8.81 -7.44
CA MET A 172 -16.76 -10.08 -7.13
C MET A 172 -17.27 -10.14 -5.68
N ALA A 173 -16.50 -9.60 -4.73
CA ALA A 173 -16.89 -9.56 -3.32
C ALA A 173 -17.93 -8.48 -3.01
N GLY A 174 -17.92 -7.35 -3.73
CA GLY A 174 -18.80 -6.21 -3.48
C GLY A 174 -20.19 -6.30 -4.11
N LEU A 175 -20.35 -7.07 -5.20
CA LEU A 175 -21.65 -7.22 -5.87
C LEU A 175 -22.46 -8.37 -5.24
N PRO A 176 -23.68 -8.11 -4.71
CA PRO A 176 -24.51 -9.14 -4.07
C PRO A 176 -24.86 -10.33 -4.99
N SER A 177 -24.97 -10.08 -6.30
CA SER A 177 -25.22 -11.13 -7.31
C SER A 177 -24.04 -12.08 -7.49
N LEU A 178 -22.81 -11.60 -7.27
CA LEU A 178 -21.58 -12.38 -7.41
C LEU A 178 -21.07 -12.91 -6.07
N ALA A 179 -21.56 -12.39 -4.95
CA ALA A 179 -21.20 -12.82 -3.60
C ALA A 179 -21.45 -14.33 -3.38
N SER A 180 -22.59 -14.86 -3.84
CA SER A 180 -22.90 -16.29 -3.74
C SER A 180 -21.94 -17.18 -4.54
N THR A 181 -21.45 -16.68 -5.67
CA THR A 181 -20.42 -17.36 -6.48
C THR A 181 -19.05 -17.30 -5.80
N ASN A 182 -18.72 -16.16 -5.19
CA ASN A 182 -17.49 -15.98 -4.42
C ASN A 182 -17.43 -16.92 -3.20
N GLU A 183 -18.55 -17.07 -2.48
CA GLU A 183 -18.65 -18.00 -1.34
C GLU A 183 -18.47 -19.46 -1.79
N ARG A 184 -19.08 -19.87 -2.90
CA ARG A 184 -18.90 -21.23 -3.45
C ARG A 184 -17.44 -21.49 -3.86
N LEU A 185 -16.80 -20.50 -4.48
CA LEU A 185 -15.41 -20.61 -4.89
C LEU A 185 -14.47 -20.69 -3.68
N ALA A 186 -14.73 -19.88 -2.65
CA ALA A 186 -13.99 -19.92 -1.39
C ALA A 186 -14.16 -21.25 -0.65
N ALA A 187 -15.39 -21.81 -0.63
CA ALA A 187 -15.66 -23.12 -0.03
C ALA A 187 -14.93 -24.24 -0.78
N TRP A 188 -14.94 -24.22 -2.12
CA TRP A 188 -14.19 -25.16 -2.93
C TRP A 188 -12.68 -25.04 -2.69
N ALA A 189 -12.15 -23.81 -2.65
CA ALA A 189 -10.74 -23.55 -2.39
C ALA A 189 -10.32 -24.03 -1.00
N THR A 190 -11.15 -23.81 0.02
CA THR A 190 -10.89 -24.30 1.38
C THR A 190 -10.84 -25.82 1.45
N ALA A 191 -11.66 -26.52 0.65
CA ALA A 191 -11.73 -27.98 0.65
C ALA A 191 -10.61 -28.65 -0.18
N HIS A 192 -10.18 -28.05 -1.29
CA HIS A 192 -9.30 -28.69 -2.28
C HIS A 192 -7.95 -28.02 -2.47
N ASN A 193 -7.74 -26.80 -1.94
CA ASN A 193 -6.51 -26.05 -2.14
C ASN A 193 -5.66 -26.01 -0.85
N PRO A 194 -4.56 -26.78 -0.76
CA PRO A 194 -3.65 -26.76 0.39
C PRO A 194 -3.00 -25.39 0.65
N PHE A 195 -2.97 -24.51 -0.35
CA PHE A 195 -2.43 -23.15 -0.24
C PHE A 195 -3.44 -22.15 0.35
N PHE A 196 -4.73 -22.50 0.45
CA PHE A 196 -5.78 -21.55 0.80
C PHE A 196 -6.07 -21.50 2.31
N ASN A 197 -6.03 -22.64 3.00
CA ASN A 197 -6.29 -22.69 4.44
C ASN A 197 -5.60 -23.91 5.09
N GLY A 198 -5.06 -23.75 6.29
CA GLY A 198 -4.52 -24.84 7.11
C GLY A 198 -3.21 -24.48 7.85
N PRO A 199 -2.72 -25.37 8.75
CA PRO A 199 -1.52 -25.13 9.56
C PRO A 199 -0.22 -24.95 8.75
N HIS A 200 -0.20 -25.48 7.52
CA HIS A 200 0.94 -25.40 6.60
C HIS A 200 0.71 -24.44 5.43
N ALA A 201 -0.41 -23.73 5.39
CA ALA A 201 -0.75 -22.84 4.28
C ALA A 201 0.30 -21.73 4.10
N ASP A 202 0.80 -21.15 5.19
CA ASP A 202 1.86 -20.13 5.15
C ASP A 202 3.16 -20.65 4.53
N LEU A 203 3.54 -21.89 4.88
CA LEU A 203 4.75 -22.53 4.37
C LEU A 203 4.58 -22.92 2.89
N LEU A 204 3.41 -23.40 2.51
CA LEU A 204 3.06 -23.70 1.13
C LEU A 204 3.02 -22.42 0.28
N ALA A 205 2.48 -21.32 0.79
CA ALA A 205 2.45 -20.02 0.11
C ALA A 205 3.86 -19.46 -0.17
N LEU A 206 4.89 -19.92 0.55
CA LEU A 206 6.27 -19.60 0.24
C LEU A 206 6.72 -20.17 -1.11
N ILE A 207 6.15 -21.29 -1.57
CA ILE A 207 6.51 -21.92 -2.85
C ILE A 207 6.24 -21.00 -4.04
N PRO A 208 5.01 -20.48 -4.28
CA PRO A 208 4.77 -19.56 -5.39
C PRO A 208 5.54 -18.25 -5.22
N PHE A 209 5.77 -17.79 -3.99
CA PHE A 209 6.59 -16.60 -3.73
C PHE A 209 8.05 -16.82 -4.17
N VAL A 210 8.67 -17.93 -3.77
CA VAL A 210 10.03 -18.31 -4.19
C VAL A 210 10.08 -18.53 -5.69
N ALA A 211 9.07 -19.17 -6.29
CA ALA A 211 8.99 -19.35 -7.74
C ALA A 211 9.00 -18.01 -8.48
N LEU A 212 8.23 -17.01 -8.03
CA LEU A 212 8.25 -15.65 -8.58
C LEU A 212 9.62 -14.98 -8.39
N CYS A 213 10.24 -15.13 -7.21
CA CYS A 213 11.57 -14.60 -6.94
C CYS A 213 12.64 -15.19 -7.88
N VAL A 214 12.61 -16.52 -8.08
CA VAL A 214 13.50 -17.22 -9.00
C VAL A 214 13.25 -16.77 -10.43
N LEU A 215 11.98 -16.65 -10.85
CA LEU A 215 11.64 -16.19 -12.19
C LEU A 215 12.14 -14.77 -12.45
N LEU A 216 11.92 -13.84 -11.50
CA LEU A 216 12.46 -12.47 -11.57
C LEU A 216 13.99 -12.47 -11.67
N TYR A 217 14.66 -13.31 -10.89
CA TYR A 217 16.12 -13.45 -10.93
C TYR A 217 16.63 -13.98 -12.28
N LEU A 218 15.97 -15.00 -12.85
CA LEU A 218 16.34 -15.58 -14.14
C LEU A 218 16.08 -14.63 -15.31
N VAL A 219 14.95 -13.92 -15.27
CA VAL A 219 14.61 -12.91 -16.30
C VAL A 219 15.50 -11.68 -16.18
N GLY A 220 15.78 -11.21 -14.97
CA GLY A 220 16.69 -10.10 -14.73
C GLY A 220 18.14 -10.37 -15.16
N ARG A 221 18.55 -11.65 -15.20
CA ARG A 221 19.83 -12.09 -15.77
C ARG A 221 19.83 -12.24 -17.29
N ASP A 222 18.72 -11.92 -17.96
CA ASP A 222 18.49 -12.15 -19.38
C ASP A 222 18.67 -13.63 -19.80
N LEU A 223 18.45 -14.59 -18.89
CA LEU A 223 18.57 -16.01 -19.22
C LEU A 223 17.35 -16.52 -19.99
N LEU A 224 16.16 -16.05 -19.63
CA LEU A 224 14.89 -16.52 -20.20
C LEU A 224 14.32 -15.60 -21.28
N LEU A 225 14.58 -14.29 -21.20
CA LEU A 225 13.99 -13.26 -22.05
C LEU A 225 15.07 -12.30 -22.58
N ALA A 226 16.21 -12.83 -23.04
CA ALA A 226 17.26 -12.01 -23.63
C ALA A 226 16.72 -11.19 -24.81
N PRO A 227 16.92 -9.86 -24.84
CA PRO A 227 16.60 -9.06 -26.02
C PRO A 227 17.42 -9.57 -27.21
N ARG A 228 16.74 -9.91 -28.31
CA ARG A 228 17.42 -10.27 -29.57
C ARG A 228 18.26 -9.08 -30.03
N PRO A 229 19.54 -9.28 -30.44
CA PRO A 229 20.34 -8.18 -30.96
C PRO A 229 19.65 -7.61 -32.19
N ALA A 230 19.31 -6.33 -32.13
CA ALA A 230 18.75 -5.61 -33.26
C ALA A 230 19.80 -5.61 -34.38
N LYS A 231 19.55 -6.37 -35.45
CA LYS A 231 20.34 -6.27 -36.68
C LYS A 231 20.08 -4.89 -37.27
N PHE A 232 20.97 -3.94 -37.01
CA PHE A 232 21.03 -2.71 -37.79
C PHE A 232 21.40 -3.10 -39.22
N ARG A 233 20.42 -3.06 -40.13
CA ARG A 233 20.66 -3.16 -41.56
C ARG A 233 21.17 -1.79 -42.01
N ALA A 234 22.43 -1.76 -42.44
CA ALA A 234 23.02 -0.63 -43.16
C ALA A 234 22.29 -0.37 -44.47
#